data_AF-A0AAD9MU56-F1
#
_entry.id   AF-A0AAD9MU56-F1
#
_cell.length_a   1.000
_cell.length_b   1.000
_cell.length_c   1.000
_cell.angle_alpha   90.00
_cell.angle_beta   90.00
_cell.angle_gamma   90.00
#
_symmetry.space_group_name_H-M   'P 1'
#
loop_
_entity.id
_entity.type
_entity.pdbx_description
1 polymer ?
#
loop_
_entity_poly.entity_id
_entity_poly.type
_entity_poly.pdbx_seq_one_letter_code
_entity_poly.pdbx_strand_id
1 'polypeptide(L)'
;MATGVSDIERLARLFNLGSDGAAYQVDSNRQLTPQNASCVTRMLESGHGQEVIDMAIEYGVKGVTAKQKALVLAVAMCARQTRDPRT
;
A
#
# COMPACT_ATOMS: atom_id res chain seq x y z
N MET A 1 -0.60 16.74 -19.22
CA MET A 1 -0.88 15.33 -18.86
C MET A 1 0.13 14.93 -17.79
N ALA A 2 -0.31 14.65 -16.57
CA ALA A 2 0.58 14.14 -15.52
C ALA A 2 0.84 12.65 -15.79
N THR A 3 2.07 12.26 -16.06
CA THR A 3 2.48 10.90 -16.44
C THR A 3 2.87 10.02 -15.23
N GLY A 4 2.47 10.43 -14.02
CA GLY A 4 2.83 9.74 -12.77
C GLY A 4 1.77 8.73 -12.33
N VAL A 5 2.22 7.58 -11.82
CA VAL A 5 1.35 6.58 -11.17
C VAL A 5 0.85 7.14 -9.85
N SER A 6 -0.47 7.21 -9.70
CA SER A 6 -1.18 7.66 -8.50
C SER A 6 -1.00 6.70 -7.31
N ASP A 7 -1.36 7.13 -6.11
CA ASP A 7 -1.20 6.31 -4.91
C ASP A 7 -2.14 5.12 -4.86
N ILE A 8 -3.34 5.27 -5.39
CA ILE A 8 -4.30 4.18 -5.52
C ILE A 8 -3.78 3.09 -6.46
N GLU A 9 -3.17 3.48 -7.57
CA GLU A 9 -2.54 2.54 -8.52
C GLU A 9 -1.30 1.87 -7.92
N ARG A 10 -0.52 2.60 -7.10
CA ARG A 10 0.62 2.03 -6.35
C ARG A 10 0.16 1.05 -5.28
N LEU A 11 -0.96 1.33 -4.60
CA LEU A 11 -1.54 0.45 -3.61
C LEU A 11 -2.05 -0.85 -4.25
N ALA A 12 -2.74 -0.76 -5.39
CA ALA A 12 -3.14 -1.91 -6.18
C ALA A 12 -1.93 -2.79 -6.60
N ARG A 13 -0.81 -2.16 -7.00
CA ARG A 13 0.45 -2.87 -7.30
C ARG A 13 1.03 -3.54 -6.07
N LEU A 14 1.04 -2.87 -4.92
CA LEU A 14 1.50 -3.44 -3.66
C LEU A 14 0.67 -4.68 -3.28
N PHE A 15 -0.64 -4.64 -3.43
CA PHE A 15 -1.50 -5.78 -3.12
C PHE A 15 -1.31 -6.95 -4.10
N ASN A 16 -1.16 -6.68 -5.40
CA ASN A 16 -1.02 -7.75 -6.39
C ASN A 16 0.38 -8.37 -6.42
N LEU A 17 1.43 -7.55 -6.35
CA LEU A 17 2.82 -7.97 -6.56
C LEU A 17 3.60 -8.14 -5.25
N GLY A 18 3.12 -7.55 -4.15
CA GLY A 18 3.90 -7.38 -2.94
C GLY A 18 5.05 -6.40 -3.13
N SER A 19 6.03 -6.45 -2.22
CA SER A 19 7.28 -5.69 -2.30
C SER A 19 8.53 -6.59 -2.32
N ASP A 20 8.32 -7.91 -2.39
CA ASP A 20 9.38 -8.92 -2.46
C ASP A 20 9.81 -9.11 -3.93
N GLY A 21 10.54 -8.15 -4.51
CA GLY A 21 11.10 -8.30 -5.85
C GLY A 21 11.41 -6.98 -6.53
N ALA A 22 12.66 -6.84 -6.99
CA ALA A 22 13.17 -5.70 -7.72
C ALA A 22 12.40 -5.48 -9.02
N ALA A 23 11.98 -4.24 -9.31
CA ALA A 23 11.76 -3.86 -10.70
C ALA A 23 13.13 -3.81 -11.39
N TYR A 24 13.21 -4.16 -12.68
CA TYR A 24 14.46 -4.22 -13.45
C TYR A 24 15.34 -2.95 -13.38
N GLN A 25 14.74 -1.80 -13.02
CA GLN A 25 15.39 -0.51 -12.86
C GLN A 25 15.57 -0.04 -11.40
N VAL A 26 15.14 -0.84 -10.42
CA VAL A 26 15.26 -0.52 -8.99
C VAL A 26 16.15 -1.56 -8.34
N ASP A 27 17.43 -1.20 -8.23
CA ASP A 27 18.58 -2.04 -7.88
C ASP A 27 18.55 -2.68 -6.47
N SER A 28 17.44 -2.61 -5.72
CA SER A 28 17.39 -3.22 -4.39
C SER A 28 15.96 -3.51 -3.92
N ASN A 29 15.68 -4.78 -3.59
CA ASN A 29 14.50 -5.19 -2.80
C ASN A 29 14.31 -4.33 -1.53
N ARG A 30 15.41 -3.80 -0.97
CA ARG A 30 15.43 -2.93 0.20
C ARG A 30 14.75 -1.57 -0.02
N GLN A 31 14.65 -1.07 -1.25
CA GLN A 31 14.06 0.24 -1.56
C GLN A 31 12.57 0.14 -1.94
N LEU A 32 12.14 -0.98 -2.51
CA LEU A 32 10.75 -1.17 -2.95
C LEU A 32 9.76 -1.36 -1.79
N THR A 33 10.20 -1.97 -0.69
CA THR A 33 9.36 -2.09 0.50
C THR A 33 9.04 -0.73 1.12
N PRO A 34 10.02 0.17 1.37
CA PRO A 34 9.74 1.56 1.78
C PRO A 34 8.93 2.36 0.77
N GLN A 35 9.21 2.26 -0.54
CA GLN A 35 8.52 3.04 -1.59
C GLN A 35 7.07 2.64 -1.79
N ASN A 36 6.76 1.33 -1.72
CA ASN A 36 5.38 0.86 -1.81
C ASN A 36 4.64 1.07 -0.49
N ALA A 37 5.28 0.91 0.66
CA ALA A 37 4.64 1.21 1.95
C ALA A 37 4.39 2.72 2.13
N SER A 38 5.23 3.59 1.55
CA SER A 38 5.04 5.05 1.65
C SER A 38 3.87 5.57 0.83
N CYS A 39 3.29 4.81 -0.12
CA CYS A 39 2.00 5.20 -0.69
C CYS A 39 0.87 5.08 0.34
N VAL A 40 0.89 4.04 1.19
CA VAL A 40 -0.08 3.88 2.28
C VAL A 40 0.05 5.05 3.26
N THR A 41 1.27 5.43 3.65
CA THR A 41 1.49 6.60 4.52
C THR A 41 0.94 7.88 3.89
N ARG A 42 1.21 8.15 2.61
CA ARG A 42 0.72 9.37 1.94
C ARG A 42 -0.80 9.41 1.80
N MET A 43 -1.44 8.27 1.50
CA MET A 43 -2.90 8.17 1.50
C MET A 43 -3.49 8.44 2.88
N LEU A 44 -2.87 7.88 3.92
CA LEU A 44 -3.25 8.09 5.31
C LEU A 44 -3.10 9.56 5.75
N GLU A 45 -1.99 10.21 5.42
CA GLU A 45 -1.76 11.64 5.71
C GLU A 45 -2.70 12.56 4.93
N SER A 46 -3.19 12.11 3.76
CA SER A 46 -4.11 12.86 2.91
C SER A 46 -5.59 12.58 3.24
N GLY A 47 -5.89 11.83 4.31
CA GLY A 47 -7.27 11.53 4.73
C GLY A 47 -7.96 10.41 3.97
N HIS A 48 -7.26 9.69 3.09
CA HIS A 48 -7.79 8.58 2.29
C HIS A 48 -7.64 7.21 2.99
N GLY A 49 -7.59 7.18 4.33
CA GLY A 49 -7.44 5.93 5.08
C GLY A 49 -8.59 4.93 4.87
N GLN A 50 -9.82 5.42 4.68
CA GLN A 50 -10.97 4.56 4.38
C GLN A 50 -10.83 3.86 3.02
N GLU A 51 -10.35 4.56 1.99
CA GLU A 51 -10.08 3.95 0.66
C GLU A 51 -9.04 2.82 0.76
N VAL A 52 -8.02 2.98 1.62
CA VAL A 52 -7.02 1.92 1.86
C VAL A 52 -7.69 0.67 2.45
N ILE A 53 -8.60 0.84 3.42
CA ILE A 53 -9.34 -0.26 4.05
C ILE A 53 -10.30 -0.92 3.07
N ASP A 54 -11.07 -0.13 2.33
CA ASP A 54 -12.05 -0.64 1.37
C ASP A 54 -11.38 -1.50 0.29
N MET A 55 -10.25 -1.01 -0.25
CA MET A 55 -9.47 -1.77 -1.22
C MET A 55 -8.83 -3.01 -0.59
N ALA A 56 -8.36 -2.95 0.65
CA ALA A 56 -7.80 -4.12 1.33
C ALA A 56 -8.87 -5.20 1.55
N ILE A 57 -10.11 -4.82 1.90
CA ILE A 57 -11.24 -5.74 2.02
C ILE A 57 -11.57 -6.33 0.64
N GLU A 58 -11.70 -5.49 -0.39
CA GLU A 58 -12.01 -5.92 -1.75
C GLU A 58 -11.00 -6.97 -2.24
N TYR A 59 -9.71 -6.67 -2.13
CA TYR A 59 -8.63 -7.55 -2.59
C TYR A 59 -8.52 -8.82 -1.74
N GLY A 60 -8.73 -8.70 -0.43
CA GLY A 60 -8.77 -9.84 0.50
C GLY A 60 -9.91 -10.81 0.20
N VAL A 61 -11.13 -10.30 -0.02
CA VAL A 61 -12.33 -11.09 -0.33
C VAL A 61 -12.26 -11.71 -1.73
N LYS A 62 -11.79 -10.96 -2.73
CA LYS A 62 -11.65 -11.46 -4.10
C LYS A 62 -10.51 -12.47 -4.26
N GLY A 63 -9.59 -12.56 -3.29
CA GLY A 63 -8.46 -13.50 -3.34
C GLY A 63 -7.46 -13.21 -4.47
N VAL A 64 -7.47 -12.00 -5.02
CA VAL A 64 -6.61 -11.60 -6.16
C VAL A 64 -5.19 -11.21 -5.75
N THR A 65 -4.93 -11.14 -4.44
CA THR A 65 -3.61 -10.83 -3.86
C THR A 65 -2.74 -12.07 -3.77
N ALA A 66 -1.56 -12.04 -4.41
CA ALA A 66 -0.62 -13.16 -4.40
C ALA A 66 -0.06 -13.49 -3.00
N LYS A 67 0.06 -12.50 -2.10
CA LYS A 67 0.52 -12.69 -0.71
C LYS A 67 -0.26 -11.79 0.26
N GLN A 68 -0.87 -12.40 1.27
CA GLN A 68 -1.64 -11.69 2.32
C GLN A 68 -0.82 -10.67 3.13
N LYS A 69 0.51 -10.79 3.15
CA LYS A 69 1.42 -9.91 3.90
C LYS A 69 1.23 -8.41 3.58
N ALA A 70 0.97 -8.07 2.32
CA ALA A 70 0.78 -6.70 1.89
C ALA A 70 -0.54 -6.10 2.41
N LEU A 71 -1.62 -6.89 2.39
CA LEU A 71 -2.92 -6.51 2.96
C LEU A 71 -2.83 -6.29 4.46
N VAL A 72 -2.22 -7.25 5.18
CA VAL A 72 -2.03 -7.16 6.63
C VAL A 72 -1.20 -5.94 7.02
N LEU A 73 -0.15 -5.61 6.25
CA LEU A 73 0.66 -4.41 6.49
C LEU A 73 -0.17 -3.13 6.34
N ALA A 74 -0.94 -3.00 5.25
CA ALA A 74 -1.75 -1.80 5.02
C ALA A 74 -2.82 -1.61 6.12
N VAL A 75 -3.50 -2.68 6.52
CA VAL A 75 -4.48 -2.65 7.62
C VAL A 75 -3.81 -2.27 8.95
N ALA A 76 -2.64 -2.85 9.25
CA ALA A 76 -1.90 -2.52 10.47
C ALA A 76 -1.45 -1.04 10.52
N MET A 77 -1.09 -0.46 9.37
CA MET A 77 -0.75 0.95 9.26
C MET A 77 -1.97 1.85 9.53
N CYS A 78 -3.13 1.52 8.95
CA CYS A 78 -4.38 2.25 9.20
C CYS A 78 -4.78 2.17 10.68
N ALA A 79 -4.74 0.98 11.29
CA ALA A 79 -5.09 0.77 12.70
C ALA A 79 -4.13 1.47 13.68
N ARG A 80 -2.88 1.72 13.28
CA ARG A 80 -1.94 2.49 14.09
C ARG A 80 -2.25 3.98 14.05
N GLN A 81 -2.63 4.52 12.89
CA GLN A 81 -2.90 5.95 12.74
C GLN A 81 -4.14 6.37 13.53
N THR A 82 -5.20 5.56 13.55
CA THR A 82 -6.39 5.82 14.38
C THR A 82 -6.11 5.84 15.89
N ARG A 83 -4.95 5.32 16.31
CA ARG A 83 -4.54 5.25 17.71
C ARG A 83 -3.60 6.38 18.13
N ASP A 84 -3.13 7.22 17.20
CA ASP A 84 -2.31 8.40 17.51
C ASP A 84 -3.23 9.61 17.78
N PRO A 85 -3.33 10.12 19.03
CA PRO A 85 -4.21 11.25 19.35
C PRO A 85 -3.66 12.61 18.89
N ARG A 86 -2.53 12.66 18.17
CA ARG A 86 -1.87 13.90 17.72
C ARG A 86 -2.18 14.29 16.26
N THR A 87 -3.00 13.50 15.57
CA THR A 87 -3.66 13.82 14.30
C THR A 87 -5.15 14.00 14.53
#